data_AF-A0A2B4FJV5-F1
#
_entry.id   AF-A0A2B4FJV5-F1
#
_cell.length_a   1.000
_cell.length_b   1.000
_cell.length_c   1.000
_cell.angle_alpha   90.00
_cell.angle_beta   90.00
_cell.angle_gamma   90.00
#
_symmetry.space_group_name_H-M   'P 1'
#
loop_
_entity.id
_entity.type
_entity.pdbx_description
1 polymer ?
#
loop_
_entity_poly.entity_id
_entity_poly.type
_entity_poly.pdbx_seq_one_letter_code
_entity_poly.pdbx_strand_id
1 'polypeptide(L)'
;MKKFKLSSFLPLSYILLLVLVSPLYDVLNKSAVHAVDVTTVVDDWIPFVKAFIIPYLLWFPYLYGALIYYCFADRKQYYVTLSSIILGKLACFSIYYFWQTTVPRPAVVGSDVFSELVRYIYSIDQPVNCFPSIHVLTTFIIMLAAFRRREQHAFEYYILTFFGTLIILSTLFTKQHAFVDAISGMTLASILYFGVQLLLAKETVRVPVKQNQKM
;
A
#
# COMPACT_ATOMS: atom_id res chain seq x y z
N MET A 1 -11.26 4.42 -34.47
CA MET A 1 -11.60 4.16 -33.05
C MET A 1 -11.36 2.68 -32.74
N LYS A 2 -10.37 2.32 -31.92
CA LYS A 2 -10.15 0.91 -31.51
C LYS A 2 -11.33 0.47 -30.65
N LYS A 3 -12.10 -0.54 -31.09
CA LYS A 3 -13.15 -1.15 -30.27
C LYS A 3 -12.50 -1.84 -29.07
N PHE A 4 -12.68 -1.29 -27.88
CA PHE A 4 -12.25 -1.95 -26.65
C PHE A 4 -13.09 -3.23 -26.47
N LYS A 5 -12.43 -4.38 -26.41
CA LYS A 5 -13.10 -5.65 -26.12
C LYS A 5 -13.41 -5.70 -24.61
N LEU A 6 -14.59 -6.21 -24.24
CA LEU A 6 -14.99 -6.36 -22.84
C LEU A 6 -13.98 -7.20 -22.03
N SER A 7 -13.32 -8.16 -22.67
CA SER A 7 -12.22 -8.95 -22.08
C SER A 7 -11.02 -8.12 -21.62
N SER A 8 -10.82 -6.91 -22.14
CA SER A 8 -9.80 -5.97 -21.68
C SER A 8 -10.14 -5.32 -20.35
N PHE A 9 -11.37 -5.43 -19.85
CA PHE A 9 -11.75 -4.93 -18.53
C PHE A 9 -11.82 -6.05 -17.49
N LEU A 10 -11.84 -7.32 -17.90
CA LEU A 10 -11.94 -8.45 -16.99
C LEU A 10 -10.88 -8.44 -15.89
N PRO A 11 -9.59 -8.15 -16.15
CA PRO A 11 -8.62 -8.15 -15.06
C PRO A 11 -8.85 -7.06 -14.02
N LEU A 12 -9.57 -5.98 -14.37
CA LEU A 12 -9.90 -4.94 -13.40
C LEU A 12 -10.79 -5.47 -12.27
N SER A 13 -11.57 -6.54 -12.50
CA SER A 13 -12.39 -7.17 -11.48
C SER A 13 -11.54 -7.74 -10.32
N TYR A 14 -10.26 -8.07 -10.54
CA TYR A 14 -9.39 -8.54 -9.47
C TYR A 14 -9.10 -7.47 -8.41
N ILE A 15 -9.29 -6.17 -8.72
CA ILE A 15 -9.25 -5.10 -7.71
C ILE A 15 -10.33 -5.30 -6.64
N LEU A 16 -11.46 -5.94 -6.98
CA LEU A 16 -12.52 -6.26 -6.01
C LEU A 16 -12.01 -7.15 -4.88
N LEU A 17 -10.96 -7.95 -5.09
CA LEU A 17 -10.32 -8.71 -4.02
C LEU A 17 -9.79 -7.80 -2.90
N LEU A 18 -9.29 -6.59 -3.23
CA LEU A 18 -8.86 -5.64 -2.21
C LEU A 18 -10.02 -5.14 -1.37
N VAL A 19 -11.17 -4.90 -2.00
CA VAL A 19 -12.41 -4.47 -1.33
C VAL A 19 -12.95 -5.60 -0.45
N LEU A 20 -12.95 -6.84 -0.94
CA LEU A 20 -13.41 -8.01 -0.19
C LEU A 20 -12.54 -8.33 1.02
N VAL A 21 -11.24 -8.04 0.95
CA VAL A 21 -10.29 -8.26 2.06
C VAL A 21 -10.32 -7.12 3.08
N SER A 22 -10.74 -5.90 2.69
CA SER A 22 -10.72 -4.73 3.59
C SER A 22 -11.55 -4.86 4.89
N PRO A 23 -12.74 -5.50 4.92
CA PRO A 23 -13.51 -5.67 6.17
C PRO A 23 -12.76 -6.41 7.28
N LEU A 24 -11.74 -7.21 6.95
CA LEU A 24 -10.88 -7.84 7.96
C LEU A 24 -10.13 -6.81 8.80
N TYR A 25 -9.77 -5.66 8.21
CA TYR A 25 -9.14 -4.57 8.94
C TYR A 25 -10.09 -4.03 10.02
N ASP A 26 -11.34 -3.76 9.67
CA ASP A 26 -12.34 -3.22 10.62
C ASP A 26 -12.63 -4.20 11.77
N VAL A 27 -12.53 -5.51 11.52
CA VAL A 27 -12.65 -6.53 12.58
C VAL A 27 -11.51 -6.43 13.58
N LEU A 28 -10.29 -6.17 13.10
CA LEU A 28 -9.08 -6.05 13.92
C LEU A 28 -8.94 -4.65 14.54
N ASN A 29 -9.55 -3.62 13.94
CA ASN A 29 -9.41 -2.21 14.33
C ASN A 29 -10.37 -1.78 15.45
N LYS A 30 -10.43 -2.54 16.56
CA LYS A 30 -11.49 -2.36 17.58
C LYS A 30 -11.01 -1.96 18.97
N SER A 31 -9.80 -2.31 19.38
CA SER A 31 -9.36 -2.01 20.74
C SER A 31 -7.84 -2.01 20.88
N ALA A 32 -7.32 -0.97 21.52
CA ALA A 32 -5.92 -0.85 21.92
C ALA A 32 -5.62 -1.56 23.25
N VAL A 33 -6.61 -2.25 23.84
CA VAL A 33 -6.43 -2.97 25.10
C VAL A 33 -5.38 -4.06 24.88
N HIS A 34 -4.24 -3.93 25.59
CA HIS A 34 -3.02 -4.73 25.45
C HIS A 34 -2.18 -4.51 24.18
N ALA A 35 -2.43 -3.45 23.40
CA ALA A 35 -1.57 -3.11 22.28
C ALA A 35 -0.20 -2.63 22.77
N VAL A 36 0.86 -3.09 22.12
CA VAL A 36 2.25 -2.74 22.44
C VAL A 36 2.63 -1.45 21.74
N ASP A 37 3.09 -0.46 22.50
CA ASP A 37 3.68 0.76 21.92
C ASP A 37 5.00 0.42 21.21
N VAL A 38 5.05 0.70 19.91
CA VAL A 38 6.20 0.42 19.05
C VAL A 38 7.00 1.68 18.70
N THR A 39 6.68 2.82 19.29
CA THR A 39 7.44 4.04 19.11
C THR A 39 8.85 3.92 19.67
N THR A 40 9.78 4.66 19.06
CA THR A 40 11.20 4.67 19.38
C THR A 40 11.68 6.10 19.59
N VAL A 41 12.94 6.25 20.04
CA VAL A 41 13.58 7.58 20.16
C VAL A 41 13.62 8.38 18.85
N VAL A 42 13.49 7.72 17.69
CA VAL A 42 13.41 8.39 16.39
C VAL A 42 12.07 9.12 16.24
N ASP A 43 11.00 8.57 16.80
CA ASP A 43 9.64 9.12 16.69
C ASP A 43 9.48 10.43 17.47
N ASP A 44 10.29 10.63 18.52
CA ASP A 44 10.36 11.87 19.29
C ASP A 44 10.87 13.05 18.44
N TRP A 45 11.67 12.75 17.41
CA TRP A 45 12.26 13.77 16.53
C TRP A 45 11.35 14.13 15.36
N ILE A 46 10.28 13.36 15.15
CA ILE A 46 9.29 13.59 14.10
C ILE A 46 8.15 14.41 14.70
N PRO A 47 8.00 15.70 14.34
CA PRO A 47 6.92 16.52 14.88
C PRO A 47 5.56 16.06 14.32
N PHE A 48 4.49 16.31 15.07
CA PHE A 48 3.14 16.21 14.51
C PHE A 48 2.86 17.43 13.61
N VAL A 49 2.49 17.19 12.35
CA VAL A 49 2.21 18.25 11.36
C VAL A 49 0.87 17.95 10.66
N LYS A 50 -0.21 18.55 11.17
CA LYS A 50 -1.59 18.33 10.66
C LYS A 50 -1.76 18.52 9.15
N ALA A 51 -0.99 19.42 8.51
CA ALA A 51 -1.08 19.66 7.06
C ALA A 51 -0.74 18.40 6.21
N PHE A 52 0.03 17.46 6.77
CA PHE A 52 0.31 16.18 6.12
C PHE A 52 -0.91 15.26 6.03
N ILE A 53 -2.05 15.62 6.62
CA ILE A 53 -3.30 14.90 6.36
C ILE A 53 -3.69 14.89 4.89
N ILE A 54 -3.30 15.92 4.11
CA ILE A 54 -3.59 15.98 2.67
C ILE A 54 -2.85 14.86 1.91
N PRO A 55 -1.51 14.74 1.96
CA PRO A 55 -0.83 13.61 1.33
C PRO A 55 -1.22 12.25 1.93
N TYR A 56 -1.63 12.20 3.21
CA TYR A 56 -2.19 10.96 3.78
C TYR A 56 -3.48 10.52 3.06
N LEU A 57 -4.43 11.44 2.82
CA LEU A 57 -5.66 11.14 2.10
C LEU A 57 -5.45 10.79 0.62
N LEU A 58 -4.34 11.26 0.02
CA LEU A 58 -3.96 10.88 -1.35
C LEU A 58 -3.59 9.39 -1.50
N TRP A 59 -3.42 8.65 -0.40
CA TRP A 59 -3.09 7.23 -0.44
C TRP A 59 -4.11 6.40 -1.24
N PHE A 60 -5.41 6.60 -1.03
CA PHE A 60 -6.45 5.87 -1.75
C PHE A 60 -6.42 6.10 -3.28
N PRO A 61 -6.48 7.36 -3.78
CA PRO A 61 -6.39 7.60 -5.22
C PRO A 61 -5.04 7.17 -5.80
N TYR A 62 -3.95 7.27 -5.05
CA TYR A 62 -2.64 6.76 -5.46
C TYR A 62 -2.67 5.24 -5.67
N LEU A 63 -3.16 4.48 -4.69
CA LEU A 63 -3.24 3.02 -4.72
C LEU A 63 -4.10 2.52 -5.89
N TYR A 64 -5.35 2.96 -5.95
CA TYR A 64 -6.27 2.48 -6.99
C TYR A 64 -5.91 3.04 -8.36
N GLY A 65 -5.46 4.29 -8.44
CA GLY A 65 -5.02 4.92 -9.68
C GLY A 65 -3.85 4.18 -10.31
N ALA A 66 -2.82 3.83 -9.53
CA ALA A 66 -1.68 3.06 -10.01
C ALA A 66 -2.09 1.65 -10.48
N LEU A 67 -2.96 0.96 -9.72
CA LEU A 67 -3.45 -0.37 -10.11
C LEU A 67 -4.28 -0.32 -11.39
N ILE A 68 -5.19 0.63 -11.53
CA ILE A 68 -5.97 0.85 -12.76
C ILE A 68 -5.03 1.16 -13.92
N TYR A 69 -4.05 2.04 -13.72
CA TYR A 69 -3.06 2.38 -14.73
C TYR A 69 -2.29 1.15 -15.21
N TYR A 70 -1.66 0.39 -14.30
CA TYR A 70 -0.93 -0.82 -14.65
C TYR A 70 -1.81 -1.88 -15.29
N CYS A 71 -3.08 -1.98 -14.90
CA CYS A 71 -4.05 -2.88 -15.51
C CYS A 71 -4.07 -2.71 -17.05
N PHE A 72 -4.00 -1.48 -17.55
CA PHE A 72 -4.00 -1.20 -18.99
C PHE A 72 -2.60 -1.02 -19.60
N ALA A 73 -1.65 -0.44 -18.86
CA ALA A 73 -0.31 -0.14 -19.35
C ALA A 73 0.63 -1.36 -19.36
N ASP A 74 0.53 -2.23 -18.36
CA ASP A 74 1.40 -3.40 -18.20
C ASP A 74 0.74 -4.48 -17.34
N ARG A 75 0.08 -5.42 -18.02
CA ARG A 75 -0.63 -6.54 -17.39
C ARG A 75 0.24 -7.37 -16.46
N LYS A 76 1.52 -7.54 -16.80
CA LYS A 76 2.43 -8.34 -15.98
C LYS A 76 2.69 -7.61 -14.67
N GLN A 77 3.03 -6.32 -14.74
CA GLN A 77 3.25 -5.51 -13.54
C GLN A 77 1.96 -5.32 -12.73
N TYR A 78 0.80 -5.25 -13.37
CA TYR A 78 -0.48 -5.24 -12.68
C TYR A 78 -0.66 -6.46 -11.77
N TYR A 79 -0.49 -7.68 -12.30
CA TYR A 79 -0.66 -8.89 -11.50
C TYR A 79 0.39 -9.04 -10.40
N VAL A 80 1.65 -8.68 -10.68
CA VAL A 80 2.72 -8.68 -9.67
C VAL A 80 2.37 -7.71 -8.53
N THR A 81 2.02 -6.47 -8.87
CA THR A 81 1.70 -5.40 -7.91
C THR A 81 0.48 -5.77 -7.08
N LEU A 82 -0.62 -6.16 -7.72
CA LEU A 82 -1.87 -6.53 -7.05
C LEU A 82 -1.68 -7.73 -6.12
N SER A 83 -1.03 -8.79 -6.59
CA SER A 83 -0.82 -10.00 -5.77
C SER A 83 0.07 -9.69 -4.57
N SER A 84 1.11 -8.88 -4.75
CA SER A 84 2.00 -8.45 -3.66
C SER A 84 1.25 -7.64 -2.61
N ILE A 85 0.35 -6.74 -3.03
CA ILE A 85 -0.49 -5.94 -2.13
C ILE A 85 -1.46 -6.82 -1.35
N ILE A 86 -2.14 -7.76 -2.01
CA ILE A 86 -3.08 -8.67 -1.35
C ILE A 86 -2.34 -9.53 -0.31
N LEU A 87 -1.23 -10.17 -0.70
CA LEU A 87 -0.43 -10.98 0.21
C LEU A 87 0.13 -10.14 1.37
N GLY A 88 0.55 -8.90 1.09
CA GLY A 88 1.03 -7.99 2.12
C GLY A 88 -0.04 -7.60 3.12
N LYS A 89 -1.25 -7.25 2.66
CA LYS A 89 -2.39 -6.99 3.57
C LYS A 89 -2.70 -8.21 4.43
N LEU A 90 -2.73 -9.41 3.84
CA LEU A 90 -2.98 -10.64 4.59
C LEU A 90 -1.88 -10.91 5.63
N ALA A 91 -0.62 -10.67 5.29
CA ALA A 91 0.50 -10.78 6.24
C ALA A 91 0.37 -9.76 7.38
N CYS A 92 0.07 -8.49 7.08
CA CYS A 92 -0.23 -7.46 8.08
C CYS A 92 -1.37 -7.91 9.01
N PHE A 93 -2.51 -8.34 8.46
CA PHE A 93 -3.65 -8.79 9.26
C PHE A 93 -3.32 -9.98 10.15
N SER A 94 -2.49 -10.92 9.67
CA SER A 94 -2.02 -12.04 10.47
C SER A 94 -1.19 -11.54 11.66
N ILE A 95 -0.26 -10.60 11.43
CA ILE A 95 0.54 -9.99 12.49
C ILE A 95 -0.36 -9.27 13.49
N TYR A 96 -1.25 -8.41 13.03
CA TYR A 96 -2.17 -7.66 13.87
C TYR A 96 -3.04 -8.56 14.74
N TYR A 97 -3.48 -9.69 14.21
CA TYR A 97 -4.28 -10.66 14.97
C TYR A 97 -3.52 -11.25 16.16
N PHE A 98 -2.24 -11.61 15.98
CA PHE A 98 -1.42 -12.21 17.03
C PHE A 98 -0.69 -11.18 17.92
N TRP A 99 -0.44 -9.99 17.39
CA TRP A 99 0.35 -8.95 18.03
C TRP A 99 -0.18 -7.57 17.67
N GLN A 100 -1.05 -7.06 18.54
CA GLN A 100 -1.56 -5.69 18.44
C GLN A 100 -0.48 -4.69 18.85
N THR A 101 -0.31 -3.66 18.03
CA THR A 101 0.67 -2.59 18.24
C THR A 101 -0.03 -1.23 18.11
N THR A 102 0.49 -0.23 18.82
CA THR A 102 -0.10 1.11 18.90
C THR A 102 0.94 2.20 18.74
N VAL A 103 0.47 3.38 18.34
CA VAL A 103 1.24 4.61 18.26
C VAL A 103 0.46 5.69 19.03
N PRO A 104 1.01 6.23 20.12
CA PRO A 104 0.37 7.31 20.85
C PRO A 104 0.15 8.53 19.96
N ARG A 105 -1.10 8.99 19.89
CA ARG A 105 -1.50 10.14 19.09
C ARG A 105 -1.62 11.40 19.96
N PRO A 106 -1.12 12.56 19.51
CA PRO A 106 -1.26 13.80 20.26
C PRO A 106 -2.70 14.31 20.21
N ALA A 107 -3.06 15.15 21.18
CA ALA A 107 -4.29 15.92 21.10
C ALA A 107 -4.23 16.92 19.93
N VAL A 108 -5.20 16.87 19.02
CA VAL A 108 -5.24 17.74 17.84
C VAL A 108 -5.97 19.04 18.18
N VAL A 109 -5.21 20.13 18.32
CA VAL A 109 -5.71 21.47 18.66
C VAL A 109 -6.10 22.27 17.41
N GLY A 110 -7.07 23.18 17.54
CA GLY A 110 -7.50 24.11 16.48
C GLY A 110 -8.76 23.68 15.73
N SER A 111 -9.37 24.62 15.01
CA SER A 111 -10.64 24.46 14.29
C SER A 111 -10.50 24.68 12.77
N ASP A 112 -9.28 24.65 12.24
CA ASP A 112 -9.06 24.67 10.80
C ASP A 112 -9.32 23.29 10.16
N VAL A 113 -9.51 23.30 8.85
CA VAL A 113 -9.82 22.11 8.04
C VAL A 113 -8.80 20.99 8.25
N PHE A 114 -7.50 21.30 8.41
CA PHE A 114 -6.50 20.25 8.63
C PHE A 114 -6.69 19.57 9.99
N SER A 115 -6.92 20.33 11.06
CA SER A 115 -7.20 19.79 12.38
C SER A 115 -8.48 18.95 12.40
N GLU A 116 -9.54 19.37 11.69
CA GLU A 116 -10.78 18.61 11.57
C GLU A 116 -10.59 17.29 10.81
N LEU A 117 -9.86 17.31 9.69
CA LEU A 117 -9.57 16.12 8.91
C LEU A 117 -8.73 15.10 9.70
N VAL A 118 -7.73 15.55 10.46
CA VAL A 118 -6.96 14.63 11.32
C VAL A 118 -7.87 14.00 12.38
N ARG A 119 -8.70 14.79 13.06
CA ARG A 119 -9.65 14.25 14.06
C ARG A 119 -10.64 13.26 13.46
N TYR A 120 -11.12 13.54 12.25
CA TYR A 120 -11.97 12.60 11.52
C TYR A 120 -11.26 11.29 11.21
N ILE A 121 -10.02 11.35 10.69
CA ILE A 121 -9.24 10.13 10.46
C ILE A 121 -8.98 9.38 11.76
N TYR A 122 -8.62 10.07 12.83
CA TYR A 122 -8.41 9.45 14.14
C TYR A 122 -9.67 8.82 14.74
N SER A 123 -10.88 9.25 14.35
CA SER A 123 -12.12 8.68 14.85
C SER A 123 -12.55 7.42 14.12
N ILE A 124 -12.25 7.31 12.82
CA ILE A 124 -12.59 6.14 12.00
C ILE A 124 -11.49 5.08 11.96
N ASP A 125 -10.26 5.47 12.27
CA ASP A 125 -9.09 4.59 12.28
C ASP A 125 -8.43 4.61 13.65
N GLN A 126 -8.68 3.59 14.47
CA GLN A 126 -8.15 3.53 15.84
C GLN A 126 -6.62 3.41 15.82
N PRO A 127 -5.91 3.84 16.89
CA PRO A 127 -4.44 3.76 16.97
C PRO A 127 -3.99 2.32 17.28
N VAL A 128 -4.44 1.36 16.48
CA VAL A 128 -4.10 -0.06 16.57
C VAL A 128 -3.74 -0.58 15.19
N ASN A 129 -3.28 -1.83 15.06
CA ASN A 129 -2.85 -2.40 13.78
C ASN A 129 -1.69 -1.60 13.12
N CYS A 130 -0.78 -1.04 13.91
CA CYS A 130 0.25 -0.13 13.40
C CYS A 130 1.38 -0.86 12.65
N PHE A 131 1.97 -1.89 13.27
CA PHE A 131 3.15 -2.60 12.77
C PHE A 131 2.80 -3.90 12.02
N PRO A 132 3.24 -4.10 10.77
CA PRO A 132 3.87 -3.14 9.86
C PRO A 132 2.84 -2.26 9.14
N SER A 133 3.22 -1.09 8.65
CA SER A 133 2.26 -0.16 8.04
C SER A 133 1.75 -0.64 6.67
N ILE A 134 0.42 -0.81 6.52
CA ILE A 134 -0.23 -1.11 5.23
C ILE A 134 -0.10 0.08 4.26
N HIS A 135 -0.21 1.32 4.75
CA HIS A 135 -0.05 2.52 3.94
C HIS A 135 1.33 2.55 3.27
N VAL A 136 2.38 2.28 4.05
CA VAL A 136 3.75 2.24 3.55
C VAL A 136 3.97 1.01 2.67
N LEU A 137 3.50 -0.17 3.08
CA LEU A 137 3.64 -1.41 2.30
C LEU A 137 3.08 -1.26 0.88
N THR A 138 1.83 -0.79 0.77
CA THR A 138 1.14 -0.70 -0.53
C THR A 138 1.75 0.39 -1.40
N THR A 139 2.08 1.54 -0.81
CA THR A 139 2.77 2.63 -1.50
C THR A 139 4.14 2.18 -2.02
N PHE A 140 4.93 1.50 -1.20
CA PHE A 140 6.27 1.08 -1.57
C PHE A 140 6.27 -0.02 -2.64
N ILE A 141 5.29 -0.94 -2.64
CA ILE A 141 5.10 -1.91 -3.73
C ILE A 141 4.88 -1.19 -5.07
N ILE A 142 4.06 -0.13 -5.11
CA ILE A 142 3.83 0.66 -6.33
C ILE A 142 5.10 1.38 -6.78
N MET A 143 5.88 1.93 -5.84
CA MET A 143 7.16 2.57 -6.13
C MET A 143 8.17 1.56 -6.72
N LEU A 144 8.22 0.33 -6.20
CA LEU A 144 9.06 -0.74 -6.76
C LEU A 144 8.63 -1.12 -8.17
N ALA A 145 7.31 -1.20 -8.43
CA ALA A 145 6.78 -1.43 -9.77
C ALA A 145 7.17 -0.33 -10.77
N ALA A 146 7.09 0.94 -10.33
CA ALA A 146 7.49 2.08 -11.14
C ALA A 146 9.01 2.09 -11.41
N PHE A 147 9.82 1.76 -10.39
CA PHE A 147 11.27 1.68 -10.49
C PHE A 147 11.73 0.64 -11.52
N ARG A 148 11.02 -0.49 -11.66
CA ARG A 148 11.32 -1.49 -12.70
C ARG A 148 11.08 -0.99 -14.12
N ARG A 149 10.20 -0.01 -14.29
CA ARG A 149 9.79 0.56 -15.58
C ARG A 149 10.52 1.85 -15.91
N ARG A 150 11.35 2.38 -15.00
CA ARG A 150 11.97 3.72 -15.07
C ARG A 150 12.74 4.01 -16.37
N GLU A 151 13.39 3.01 -16.96
CA GLU A 151 14.19 3.20 -18.19
C GLU A 151 13.32 3.56 -19.40
N GLN A 152 12.08 3.04 -19.43
CA GLN A 152 11.11 3.30 -20.51
C GLN A 152 10.05 4.34 -20.10
N HIS A 153 9.86 4.52 -18.79
CA HIS A 153 8.78 5.31 -18.21
C HIS A 153 9.30 6.19 -17.06
N ALA A 154 10.32 7.01 -17.33
CA ALA A 154 10.95 7.86 -16.30
C ALA A 154 9.95 8.81 -15.62
N PHE A 155 9.03 9.41 -16.38
CA PHE A 155 8.00 10.31 -15.83
C PHE A 155 7.06 9.60 -14.85
N GLU A 156 6.62 8.38 -15.19
CA GLU A 156 5.84 7.50 -14.31
C GLU A 156 6.59 7.24 -13.00
N TYR A 157 7.87 6.86 -13.10
CA TYR A 157 8.73 6.63 -11.95
C TYR A 157 8.84 7.85 -11.04
N TYR A 158 9.16 9.03 -11.58
CA TYR A 158 9.32 10.23 -10.77
C TYR A 158 8.02 10.67 -10.08
N ILE A 159 6.89 10.65 -10.80
CA ILE A 159 5.59 11.02 -10.21
C ILE A 159 5.19 10.03 -9.10
N LEU A 160 5.24 8.73 -9.37
CA LEU A 160 4.82 7.73 -8.39
C LEU A 160 5.74 7.72 -7.17
N THR A 161 7.05 7.95 -7.36
CA THR A 161 8.02 8.05 -6.26
C THR A 161 7.80 9.31 -5.44
N PHE A 162 7.53 10.46 -6.07
CA PHE A 162 7.28 11.72 -5.37
C PHE A 162 6.04 11.63 -4.48
N PHE A 163 4.88 11.27 -5.05
CA PHE A 163 3.66 11.13 -4.26
C PHE A 163 3.74 10.00 -3.25
N GLY A 164 4.38 8.88 -3.61
CA GLY A 164 4.59 7.77 -2.68
C GLY A 164 5.44 8.18 -1.47
N THR A 165 6.50 8.97 -1.68
CA THR A 165 7.32 9.50 -0.59
C THR A 165 6.50 10.43 0.31
N LEU A 166 5.68 11.32 -0.27
CA LEU A 166 4.79 12.19 0.51
C LEU A 166 3.78 11.41 1.35
N ILE A 167 3.21 10.32 0.82
CA ILE A 167 2.30 9.43 1.55
C ILE A 167 3.03 8.72 2.70
N ILE A 168 4.24 8.21 2.47
CA ILE A 168 5.02 7.53 3.52
C ILE A 168 5.35 8.52 4.63
N LEU A 169 5.89 9.70 4.28
CA LEU A 169 6.19 10.74 5.25
C LEU A 169 4.93 11.20 5.99
N SER A 170 3.79 11.30 5.31
CA SER A 170 2.56 11.73 5.94
C SER A 170 2.11 10.79 7.05
N THR A 171 2.31 9.48 6.93
CA THR A 171 1.96 8.54 8.00
C THR A 171 2.71 8.83 9.31
N LEU A 172 3.95 9.32 9.22
CA LEU A 172 4.79 9.66 10.36
C LEU A 172 4.39 11.03 10.94
N PHE A 173 4.24 12.05 10.08
CA PHE A 173 3.88 13.40 10.50
C PHE A 173 2.44 13.51 11.02
N THR A 174 1.52 12.66 10.59
CA THR A 174 0.17 12.56 11.16
C THR A 174 0.10 11.64 12.37
N LYS A 175 1.23 11.07 12.83
CA LYS A 175 1.30 10.14 13.96
C LYS A 175 0.34 8.94 13.80
N GLN A 176 0.14 8.51 12.55
CA GLN A 176 -0.60 7.29 12.24
C GLN A 176 0.26 6.04 12.40
N HIS A 177 1.56 6.18 12.13
CA HIS A 177 2.53 5.11 12.22
C HIS A 177 3.83 5.61 12.85
N ALA A 178 4.52 4.70 13.55
CA ALA A 178 5.89 4.91 14.02
C ALA A 178 6.88 4.66 12.89
N PHE A 179 8.11 5.16 13.06
CA PHE A 179 9.21 4.96 12.13
C PHE A 179 9.46 3.47 11.84
N VAL A 180 9.39 2.63 12.87
CA VAL A 180 9.58 1.18 12.77
C VAL A 180 8.47 0.50 11.95
N ASP A 181 7.23 1.01 11.98
CA ASP A 181 6.13 0.54 11.13
C ASP A 181 6.40 0.82 9.65
N ALA A 182 7.00 1.98 9.35
CA ALA A 182 7.33 2.37 7.99
C ALA A 182 8.47 1.50 7.43
N ILE A 183 9.55 1.32 8.20
CA ILE A 183 10.69 0.49 7.78
C ILE A 183 10.27 -0.97 7.57
N SER A 184 9.46 -1.51 8.48
CA SER A 184 8.93 -2.87 8.34
C SER A 184 7.97 -3.00 7.16
N GLY A 185 7.12 -2.01 6.90
CA GLY A 185 6.27 -1.94 5.72
C GLY A 185 7.07 -1.98 4.41
N MET A 186 8.15 -1.19 4.30
CA MET A 186 9.05 -1.19 3.13
C MET A 186 9.79 -2.53 2.97
N THR A 187 10.22 -3.12 4.08
CA THR A 187 10.93 -4.41 4.09
C THR A 187 10.01 -5.53 3.61
N LEU A 188 8.81 -5.62 4.18
CA LEU A 188 7.81 -6.62 3.78
C LEU A 188 7.35 -6.41 2.33
N ALA A 189 7.14 -5.16 1.91
CA ALA A 189 6.85 -4.81 0.53
C ALA A 189 7.92 -5.33 -0.45
N SER A 190 9.20 -5.12 -0.13
CA SER A 190 10.32 -5.58 -0.96
C SER A 190 10.35 -7.10 -1.08
N ILE A 191 10.25 -7.81 0.04
CA ILE A 191 10.25 -9.28 0.08
C ILE A 191 9.12 -9.83 -0.80
N LEU A 192 7.90 -9.33 -0.60
CA LEU A 192 6.73 -9.81 -1.33
C LEU A 192 6.80 -9.47 -2.82
N TYR A 193 7.17 -8.23 -3.15
CA TYR A 193 7.24 -7.78 -4.54
C TYR A 193 8.25 -8.61 -5.35
N PHE A 194 9.48 -8.76 -4.85
CA PHE A 194 10.48 -9.57 -5.54
C PHE A 194 10.14 -11.06 -5.54
N GLY A 195 9.56 -11.58 -4.45
CA GLY A 195 9.10 -12.97 -4.36
C GLY A 195 8.02 -13.30 -5.41
N VAL A 196 6.96 -12.49 -5.48
CA VAL A 196 5.89 -12.64 -6.48
C VAL A 196 6.44 -12.46 -7.90
N GLN A 197 7.31 -11.47 -8.11
CA GLN A 197 7.91 -11.23 -9.41
C GLN A 197 8.72 -12.44 -9.90
N LEU A 198 9.47 -13.10 -9.01
CA LEU A 198 10.23 -14.32 -9.31
C LEU A 198 9.29 -15.50 -9.63
N LEU A 199 8.24 -15.69 -8.84
CA LEU A 199 7.26 -16.77 -9.05
C LEU A 199 6.56 -16.63 -10.41
N LEU A 200 6.05 -15.44 -10.73
CA LEU A 200 5.36 -15.20 -12.00
C LEU A 200 6.31 -15.19 -13.21
N ALA A 201 7.59 -14.85 -13.03
CA ALA A 201 8.58 -14.98 -14.09
C ALA A 201 8.85 -16.46 -14.45
N LYS A 202 8.90 -17.35 -13.45
CA LYS A 202 9.10 -18.79 -13.68
C LYS A 202 7.93 -19.43 -14.43
N GLU A 203 6.70 -19.00 -14.17
CA GLU A 203 5.52 -19.53 -14.88
C GLU A 203 5.52 -19.15 -16.36
N THR A 204 5.94 -17.93 -16.71
CA THR A 204 6.02 -17.52 -18.13
C THR A 204 7.03 -18.31 -18.95
N VAL A 205 8.05 -18.91 -18.32
CA VAL A 205 9.06 -19.74 -19.00
C VAL A 205 8.58 -21.19 -19.18
N ARG A 206 7.62 -21.65 -18.39
CA ARG A 206 7.18 -23.06 -18.35
C ARG A 206 6.09 -23.42 -19.35
N VAL A 207 5.52 -22.48 -20.10
CA VAL A 207 4.53 -22.80 -21.15
C VAL A 207 5.27 -23.37 -22.36
N PRO A 208 5.17 -24.69 -22.66
CA PRO A 208 5.79 -25.23 -23.85
C PRO A 208 5.01 -24.70 -25.06
N VAL A 209 5.70 -24.09 -26.00
CA VAL A 209 5.12 -23.79 -27.31
C VAL A 209 4.70 -25.12 -27.92
N LYS A 210 3.39 -25.38 -28.01
CA LYS A 210 2.87 -26.46 -28.86
C LYS A 210 3.36 -26.14 -30.28
N GLN A 211 4.40 -26.82 -30.72
CA GLN A 211 4.76 -26.89 -32.14
C GLN A 211 3.57 -27.55 -32.84
N ASN A 212 2.73 -26.74 -33.47
CA ASN A 212 1.82 -27.26 -34.48
C ASN A 212 2.69 -27.74 -35.65
N GLN A 213 3.00 -29.03 -35.63
CA GLN A 213 3.49 -29.74 -36.81
C GLN A 213 2.42 -29.59 -37.90
N LYS A 214 2.79 -28.86 -38.96
CA LYS A 214 2.13 -28.98 -40.25
C LYS A 214 2.44 -30.37 -40.79
N MET A 215 1.40 -31.17 -41.04
CA MET A 215 1.36 -32.13 -42.14
C MET A 215 0.19 -31.74 -43.03
#